data_AF-A0A1J5LMW0-F1
#
_entry.id   AF-A0A1J5LMW0-F1
#
_cell.length_a   1.000
_cell.length_b   1.000
_cell.length_c   1.000
_cell.angle_alpha   90.00
_cell.angle_beta   90.00
_cell.angle_gamma   90.00
#
_symmetry.space_group_name_H-M   'P 1'
#
loop_
_entity.id
_entity.type
_entity.pdbx_description
1 polymer ?
#
loop_
_entity_poly.entity_id
_entity_poly.type
_entity_poly.pdbx_seq_one_letter_code
_entity_poly.pdbx_strand_id
1 'polypeptide(L)'
;MSYYWRIPISITLRAPWVTPGDTAAGPGLDAVLARDTSGRRFILSASLIKGNLLAAAQQLCLEGIVKGKDVEELFGTPSGNRTTGEPAPQWQVDNEPERAALIFPDFQSDEYTQNTDITAFKRTARVQIDPELGAVQEGALQFIECPFEFGHGVAFRGDLIFVPTNIGNKASLGAQDAQVLIALAGQRVFAIGGMKSVGFGRVAAFEVGDARSFSCRMRPRVPAKPTEPNQRLRIKYSVDRPFIVDAKRHGQNMHVGSDVLPGGAIKGTLARAIAASGIDATDFLSQMVISHAHPNGRRALPLSLSVGENSLFCGLTGKEHVGHHKFQPDWKTEEREVRNALAGTLGPNWKDDPRIQYSGRTRTRIVSETLTSAYEPGIDGAEGSGQLFSQMAVVPTEDLLWHGFMSTRSADGPLSEILTMLDQGVPGFGKTGAVIYGSAEKDEPLKVPKCDHLHLCLETEACLFSPENASNTSVQELYRRYFEEHGLHLERFYAQQHIKGGYLALRYRANPNGYIPWVMTSPGSVFRLKVVDGAKLADILQHGLQPASGLSDDWRKFPFLRENGFGQVSFDFDHVRVSKGLKL
;
A
#
# COMPACT_ATOMS: atom_id res chain seq x y z
N MET A 1 -1.50 25.94 -11.02
CA MET A 1 -2.71 25.44 -11.72
C MET A 1 -3.08 24.11 -11.07
N SER A 2 -4.37 23.83 -10.86
CA SER A 2 -4.80 22.55 -10.28
C SER A 2 -4.99 21.53 -11.39
N TYR A 3 -4.24 20.44 -11.33
CA TYR A 3 -4.26 19.36 -12.31
C TYR A 3 -5.28 18.26 -11.99
N TYR A 4 -5.95 18.37 -10.84
CA TYR A 4 -7.00 17.46 -10.42
C TYR A 4 -8.27 18.23 -10.10
N TRP A 5 -9.39 17.50 -10.11
CA TRP A 5 -10.69 18.04 -9.75
C TRP A 5 -11.33 17.22 -8.64
N ARG A 6 -12.04 17.90 -7.74
CA ARG A 6 -12.93 17.30 -6.75
C ARG A 6 -14.35 17.36 -7.27
N ILE A 7 -15.05 16.23 -7.23
CA ILE A 7 -16.46 16.13 -7.55
C ILE A 7 -17.18 15.70 -6.26
N PRO A 8 -17.81 16.64 -5.54
CA PRO A 8 -18.52 16.34 -4.30
C PRO A 8 -19.72 15.44 -4.58
N ILE A 9 -19.93 14.44 -3.74
CA ILE A 9 -21.11 13.55 -3.82
C ILE A 9 -21.75 13.41 -2.45
N SER A 10 -23.08 13.42 -2.44
CA SER A 10 -23.92 13.14 -1.27
C SER A 10 -24.88 12.00 -1.60
N ILE A 11 -24.90 10.96 -0.77
CA ILE A 11 -25.75 9.78 -0.94
C ILE A 11 -26.60 9.61 0.32
N THR A 12 -27.92 9.68 0.18
CA THR A 12 -28.83 9.47 1.31
C THR A 12 -29.39 8.05 1.26
N LEU A 13 -29.07 7.22 2.26
CA LEU A 13 -29.60 5.86 2.40
C LEU A 13 -30.74 5.82 3.41
N ARG A 14 -31.78 5.03 3.14
CA ARG A 14 -32.83 4.73 4.13
C ARG A 14 -32.42 3.52 4.97
N ALA A 15 -32.50 3.66 6.30
CA ALA A 15 -32.33 2.54 7.21
C ALA A 15 -33.43 1.48 7.03
N PRO A 16 -33.11 0.18 7.23
CA PRO A 16 -31.80 -0.36 7.55
C PRO A 16 -30.89 -0.49 6.31
N TRP A 17 -29.58 -0.48 6.51
CA TRP A 17 -28.58 -0.89 5.52
C TRP A 17 -27.51 -1.75 6.19
N VAL A 18 -26.76 -2.52 5.40
CA VAL A 18 -25.65 -3.33 5.92
C VAL A 18 -24.40 -3.07 5.10
N THR A 19 -23.40 -2.50 5.75
CA THR A 19 -22.04 -2.39 5.25
C THR A 19 -21.12 -2.92 6.34
N PRO A 20 -20.71 -4.21 6.32
CA PRO A 20 -19.98 -4.80 7.44
C PRO A 20 -18.66 -4.09 7.69
N GLY A 21 -18.42 -3.74 8.96
CA GLY A 21 -17.14 -3.20 9.44
C GLY A 21 -16.18 -4.27 9.93
N ASP A 22 -15.05 -3.80 10.44
CA ASP A 22 -14.04 -4.56 11.17
C ASP A 22 -14.20 -4.48 12.69
N THR A 23 -15.14 -3.68 13.17
CA THR A 23 -15.44 -3.54 14.59
C THR A 23 -15.98 -4.87 15.12
N ALA A 24 -15.39 -5.36 16.21
CA ALA A 24 -15.84 -6.59 16.86
C ALA A 24 -17.32 -6.46 17.22
N ALA A 25 -18.12 -7.43 16.77
CA ALA A 25 -19.52 -7.47 17.14
C ALA A 25 -19.62 -7.69 18.66
N GLY A 26 -20.33 -6.79 19.34
CA GLY A 26 -20.72 -7.01 20.72
C GLY A 26 -21.61 -8.25 20.85
N PRO A 27 -21.79 -8.79 22.07
CA PRO A 27 -22.65 -9.95 22.29
C PRO A 27 -24.05 -9.76 21.67
N GLY A 28 -24.51 -10.75 20.90
CA GLY A 28 -25.85 -10.74 20.29
C GLY A 28 -26.00 -9.90 19.02
N LEU A 29 -24.88 -9.61 18.34
CA LEU A 29 -24.85 -9.08 16.98
C LEU A 29 -24.00 -10.00 16.10
N ASP A 30 -24.52 -10.29 14.90
CA ASP A 30 -23.81 -11.03 13.84
C ASP A 30 -23.12 -10.06 12.86
N ALA A 31 -23.67 -8.85 12.70
CA ALA A 31 -23.12 -7.83 11.81
C ALA A 31 -23.17 -6.43 12.44
N VAL A 32 -22.03 -5.74 12.42
CA VAL A 32 -21.86 -4.35 12.84
C VAL A 32 -21.58 -3.47 11.62
N LEU A 33 -22.16 -2.27 11.59
CA LEU A 33 -21.97 -1.33 10.51
C LEU A 33 -20.53 -0.78 10.50
N ALA A 34 -19.99 -0.60 9.30
CA ALA A 34 -18.67 -0.05 9.10
C ALA A 34 -18.59 1.38 9.61
N ARG A 35 -17.50 1.67 10.31
CA ARG A 35 -17.22 2.99 10.88
C ARG A 35 -15.86 3.51 10.43
N ASP A 36 -15.69 4.81 10.60
CA ASP A 36 -14.39 5.43 10.52
C ASP A 36 -13.50 5.00 11.69
N THR A 37 -12.23 5.40 11.66
CA THR A 37 -11.25 5.01 12.67
C THR A 37 -11.53 5.63 14.04
N SER A 38 -12.33 6.70 14.11
CA SER A 38 -12.80 7.28 15.38
C SER A 38 -13.96 6.51 16.00
N GLY A 39 -14.63 5.65 15.22
CA GLY A 39 -15.85 4.95 15.61
C GLY A 39 -17.11 5.84 15.67
N ARG A 40 -17.00 7.12 15.32
CA ARG A 40 -18.08 8.11 15.47
C ARG A 40 -18.89 8.33 14.19
N ARG A 41 -18.38 7.92 13.03
CA ARG A 41 -19.07 8.09 11.75
C ARG A 41 -19.25 6.75 11.08
N PHE A 42 -20.42 6.52 10.50
CA PHE A 42 -20.64 5.37 9.63
C PHE A 42 -20.00 5.63 8.27
N ILE A 43 -19.54 4.57 7.61
CA ILE A 43 -18.89 4.69 6.32
C ILE A 43 -19.51 3.79 5.25
N LEU A 44 -19.49 4.31 4.01
CA LEU A 44 -19.62 3.49 2.80
C LEU A 44 -18.23 3.40 2.17
N SER A 45 -17.71 2.18 2.03
CA SER A 45 -16.34 2.00 1.53
C SER A 45 -16.21 2.48 0.07
N ALA A 46 -15.03 3.02 -0.26
CA ALA A 46 -14.68 3.45 -1.62
C ALA A 46 -15.00 2.39 -2.69
N SER A 47 -14.66 1.14 -2.38
CA SER A 47 -14.88 0.01 -3.29
C SER A 47 -16.35 -0.29 -3.54
N LEU A 48 -17.21 -0.08 -2.53
CA LEU A 48 -18.65 -0.27 -2.64
C LEU A 48 -19.25 0.82 -3.53
N ILE A 49 -18.88 2.08 -3.31
CA ILE A 49 -19.36 3.20 -4.13
C ILE A 49 -18.89 3.05 -5.58
N LYS A 50 -17.59 2.79 -5.78
CA LYS A 50 -17.00 2.54 -7.10
C LYS A 50 -17.72 1.40 -7.81
N GLY A 51 -17.96 0.27 -7.13
CA GLY A 51 -18.60 -0.89 -7.72
C GLY A 51 -20.04 -0.64 -8.16
N ASN A 52 -20.85 0.05 -7.36
CA ASN A 52 -22.23 0.38 -7.73
C ASN A 52 -22.27 1.36 -8.90
N LEU A 53 -21.42 2.39 -8.91
CA LEU A 53 -21.36 3.36 -10.00
C LEU A 53 -20.82 2.75 -11.30
N LEU A 54 -19.80 1.89 -11.22
CA LEU A 54 -19.28 1.18 -12.38
C LEU A 54 -20.37 0.29 -12.99
N ALA A 55 -21.07 -0.50 -12.17
CA ALA A 55 -22.11 -1.39 -12.65
C ALA A 55 -23.29 -0.61 -13.29
N ALA A 56 -23.69 0.51 -12.68
CA ALA A 56 -24.67 1.42 -13.27
C ALA A 56 -24.17 2.05 -14.60
N ALA A 57 -22.91 2.46 -14.67
CA ALA A 57 -22.32 3.02 -15.89
C ALA A 57 -22.22 1.99 -17.02
N GLN A 58 -21.90 0.73 -16.69
CA GLN A 58 -21.91 -0.38 -17.65
C GLN A 58 -23.31 -0.62 -18.21
N GLN A 59 -24.35 -0.54 -17.39
CA GLN A 59 -25.73 -0.63 -17.86
C GLN A 59 -26.10 0.52 -18.80
N LEU A 60 -25.70 1.76 -18.48
CA LEU A 60 -25.88 2.91 -19.37
C LEU A 60 -25.11 2.74 -20.70
N CYS A 61 -23.97 2.06 -20.67
CA CYS A 61 -23.22 1.69 -21.88
C CYS A 61 -23.98 0.67 -22.74
N LEU A 62 -24.60 -0.35 -22.13
CA LEU A 62 -25.43 -1.33 -22.84
C LEU A 62 -26.66 -0.69 -23.47
N GLU A 63 -27.22 0.33 -22.84
CA GLU A 63 -28.33 1.14 -23.34
C GLU A 63 -27.90 2.16 -24.42
N GLY A 64 -26.60 2.30 -24.70
CA GLY A 64 -26.07 3.26 -25.67
C GLY A 64 -26.10 4.73 -25.23
N ILE A 65 -26.34 5.00 -23.93
CA ILE A 65 -26.40 6.36 -23.38
C ILE A 65 -24.98 6.92 -23.15
N VAL A 66 -24.04 6.06 -22.77
CA VAL A 66 -22.65 6.41 -22.49
C VAL A 66 -21.73 5.52 -23.33
N LYS A 67 -20.56 6.03 -23.75
CA LYS A 67 -19.59 5.22 -24.50
C LYS A 67 -18.79 4.33 -23.56
N GLY A 68 -18.58 3.07 -23.94
CA GLY A 68 -17.80 2.11 -23.14
C GLY A 68 -16.39 2.60 -22.81
N LYS A 69 -15.71 3.20 -23.80
CA LYS A 69 -14.38 3.81 -23.61
C LYS A 69 -14.36 4.85 -22.49
N ASP A 70 -15.43 5.64 -22.35
CA ASP A 70 -15.51 6.67 -21.32
C ASP A 70 -15.62 6.05 -19.92
N VAL A 71 -16.38 4.96 -19.80
CA VAL A 71 -16.48 4.17 -18.57
C VAL A 71 -15.14 3.51 -18.22
N GLU A 72 -14.45 2.94 -19.20
CA GLU A 72 -13.13 2.33 -19.03
C GLU A 72 -12.08 3.37 -18.57
N GLU A 73 -12.07 4.56 -19.18
CA GLU A 73 -11.18 5.66 -18.79
C GLU A 73 -11.45 6.12 -17.35
N LEU A 74 -12.71 6.29 -16.95
CA LEU A 74 -13.08 6.77 -15.62
C LEU A 74 -12.86 5.73 -14.52
N PHE A 75 -13.23 4.47 -14.75
CA PHE A 75 -13.25 3.42 -13.72
C PHE A 75 -12.07 2.45 -13.80
N GLY A 76 -11.28 2.50 -14.88
CA GLY A 76 -10.19 1.59 -15.19
C GLY A 76 -10.68 0.22 -15.66
N THR A 77 -9.77 -0.59 -16.20
CA THR A 77 -10.07 -1.96 -16.62
C THR A 77 -9.47 -2.98 -15.65
N PRO A 78 -10.10 -4.16 -15.46
CA PRO A 78 -9.49 -5.26 -14.70
C PRO A 78 -8.20 -5.74 -15.38
N SER A 79 -7.16 -6.01 -14.58
CA SER A 79 -5.93 -6.65 -15.07
C SER A 79 -6.21 -8.01 -15.72
N GLY A 80 -5.52 -8.32 -16.82
CA GLY A 80 -5.71 -9.58 -17.58
C GLY A 80 -6.79 -9.55 -18.66
N ASN A 81 -7.57 -8.47 -18.81
CA ASN A 81 -8.65 -8.35 -19.81
C ASN A 81 -8.23 -7.65 -21.11
N ARG A 82 -6.93 -7.52 -21.41
CA ARG A 82 -6.50 -6.84 -22.64
C ARG A 82 -6.98 -7.61 -23.88
N THR A 83 -7.86 -7.01 -24.66
CA THR A 83 -8.38 -7.50 -25.95
C THR A 83 -7.56 -7.02 -27.15
N THR A 84 -6.51 -6.22 -26.93
CA THR A 84 -5.67 -5.66 -28.00
C THR A 84 -4.36 -6.42 -28.16
N GLY A 85 -4.30 -7.31 -29.16
CA GLY A 85 -3.09 -8.08 -29.54
C GLY A 85 -3.40 -9.53 -29.91
N GLU A 86 -2.38 -10.26 -30.36
CA GLU A 86 -2.47 -11.72 -30.51
C GLU A 86 -2.72 -12.39 -29.14
N PRO A 87 -3.44 -13.52 -29.07
CA PRO A 87 -3.68 -14.23 -27.82
C PRO A 87 -2.34 -14.57 -27.19
N ALA A 88 -2.09 -14.03 -26.00
CA ALA A 88 -0.93 -14.46 -25.24
C ALA A 88 -1.07 -15.95 -24.88
N PRO A 89 0.04 -16.71 -24.73
CA PRO A 89 -0.01 -18.08 -24.23
C PRO A 89 -0.87 -18.20 -22.96
N GLN A 90 -1.55 -19.33 -22.71
CA GLN A 90 -2.45 -19.51 -21.54
C GLN A 90 -1.84 -19.14 -20.17
N TRP A 91 -0.51 -19.14 -20.05
CA TRP A 91 0.24 -18.78 -18.84
C TRP A 91 0.74 -17.32 -18.82
N GLN A 92 0.48 -16.55 -19.87
CA GLN A 92 0.85 -15.14 -20.02
C GLN A 92 -0.35 -14.24 -19.76
N VAL A 93 -0.34 -13.59 -18.60
CA VAL A 93 -1.35 -12.58 -18.25
C VAL A 93 -0.73 -11.21 -18.45
N ASP A 94 -1.25 -10.42 -19.39
CA ASP A 94 -0.91 -9.01 -19.48
C ASP A 94 -1.49 -8.29 -18.25
N ASN A 95 -0.57 -7.84 -17.41
CA ASN A 95 -0.82 -7.32 -16.07
C ASN A 95 -0.43 -5.83 -15.98
N GLU A 96 -0.31 -5.14 -17.11
CA GLU A 96 -0.18 -3.69 -17.13
C GLU A 96 -1.47 -3.03 -16.60
N PRO A 97 -1.41 -2.22 -15.54
CA PRO A 97 -2.60 -1.67 -14.92
C PRO A 97 -3.09 -0.43 -15.68
N GLU A 98 -4.27 -0.50 -16.27
CA GLU A 98 -4.99 0.66 -16.77
C GLU A 98 -5.73 1.35 -15.61
N ARG A 99 -5.08 2.36 -15.03
CA ARG A 99 -5.61 3.04 -13.85
C ARG A 99 -6.80 3.93 -14.22
N ALA A 100 -7.86 3.77 -13.45
CA ALA A 100 -9.03 4.64 -13.42
C ALA A 100 -8.67 6.12 -13.25
N ALA A 101 -9.27 7.01 -14.06
CA ALA A 101 -9.19 8.46 -13.87
C ALA A 101 -9.85 8.91 -12.55
N LEU A 102 -10.90 8.21 -12.10
CA LEU A 102 -11.57 8.49 -10.83
C LEU A 102 -10.94 7.73 -9.66
N ILE A 103 -10.70 8.46 -8.59
CA ILE A 103 -10.27 7.95 -7.28
C ILE A 103 -11.40 8.16 -6.28
N PHE A 104 -11.72 7.08 -5.55
CA PHE A 104 -12.86 7.02 -4.63
C PHE A 104 -12.38 7.05 -3.18
N PRO A 105 -12.81 8.04 -2.37
CA PRO A 105 -12.76 7.97 -0.91
C PRO A 105 -13.74 6.97 -0.32
N ASP A 106 -13.56 6.65 0.96
CA ASP A 106 -14.68 6.25 1.81
C ASP A 106 -15.61 7.46 2.01
N PHE A 107 -16.92 7.22 1.96
CA PHE A 107 -17.94 8.24 2.19
C PHE A 107 -18.40 8.15 3.64
N GLN A 108 -18.55 9.30 4.31
CA GLN A 108 -18.81 9.35 5.74
C GLN A 108 -20.17 9.96 6.04
N SER A 109 -20.86 9.42 7.05
CA SER A 109 -22.02 10.06 7.64
C SER A 109 -21.63 11.27 8.49
N ASP A 110 -22.63 12.04 8.91
CA ASP A 110 -22.48 12.96 10.03
C ASP A 110 -22.11 12.19 11.32
N GLU A 111 -21.54 12.90 12.30
CA GLU A 111 -21.16 12.28 13.57
C GLU A 111 -22.37 11.73 14.31
N TYR A 112 -22.27 10.45 14.67
CA TYR A 112 -23.25 9.76 15.48
C TYR A 112 -22.74 9.72 16.91
N THR A 113 -23.32 10.55 17.76
CA THR A 113 -23.15 10.43 19.21
C THR A 113 -24.12 9.36 19.70
N GLN A 114 -23.59 8.23 20.16
CA GLN A 114 -24.41 7.29 20.92
C GLN A 114 -24.96 8.03 22.14
N ASN A 115 -26.28 8.10 22.25
CA ASN A 115 -26.91 8.63 23.44
C ASN A 115 -26.61 7.64 24.57
N THR A 116 -25.77 8.04 25.53
CA THR A 116 -25.24 7.18 26.60
C THR A 116 -26.32 6.61 27.52
N ASP A 117 -27.56 7.09 27.40
CA ASP A 117 -28.72 6.65 28.18
C ASP A 117 -29.43 5.40 27.63
N ILE A 118 -29.03 4.88 26.46
CA ILE A 118 -29.64 3.67 25.88
C ILE A 118 -28.70 2.47 26.08
N THR A 119 -28.99 1.66 27.10
CA THR A 119 -28.23 0.44 27.44
C THR A 119 -28.42 -0.72 26.44
N ALA A 120 -29.34 -0.62 25.49
CA ALA A 120 -29.60 -1.64 24.48
C ALA A 120 -29.22 -1.17 23.07
N PHE A 121 -28.28 -1.88 22.43
CA PHE A 121 -27.97 -1.66 21.01
C PHE A 121 -29.24 -1.84 20.17
N LYS A 122 -29.64 -0.80 19.43
CA LYS A 122 -30.72 -0.94 18.44
C LYS A 122 -30.26 -1.93 17.37
N ARG A 123 -31.02 -3.01 17.20
CA ARG A 123 -30.74 -4.10 16.27
C ARG A 123 -31.99 -4.51 15.54
N THR A 124 -31.80 -5.05 14.33
CA THR A 124 -32.85 -5.73 13.57
C THR A 124 -32.50 -7.21 13.44
N ALA A 125 -33.52 -8.06 13.30
CA ALA A 125 -33.33 -9.47 13.02
C ALA A 125 -33.70 -9.76 11.57
N ARG A 126 -32.88 -10.55 10.89
CA ARG A 126 -33.26 -11.23 9.65
C ARG A 126 -33.53 -12.68 10.00
N VAL A 127 -34.69 -13.16 9.59
CA VAL A 127 -35.15 -14.52 9.85
C VAL A 127 -35.65 -15.10 8.53
N GLN A 128 -35.06 -16.20 8.10
CA GLN A 128 -35.65 -17.03 7.05
C GLN A 128 -36.47 -18.13 7.73
N ILE A 129 -37.75 -18.22 7.38
CA ILE A 129 -38.66 -19.25 7.89
C ILE A 129 -38.54 -20.45 6.96
N ASP A 130 -38.31 -21.63 7.55
CA ASP A 130 -38.40 -22.90 6.86
C ASP A 130 -39.86 -23.15 6.46
N PRO A 131 -40.18 -23.27 5.16
CA PRO A 131 -41.56 -23.39 4.72
C PRO A 131 -42.21 -24.72 5.10
N GLU A 132 -41.43 -25.77 5.38
CA GLU A 132 -41.94 -27.08 5.78
C GLU A 132 -42.16 -27.16 7.30
N LEU A 133 -41.19 -26.66 8.08
CA LEU A 133 -41.21 -26.77 9.54
C LEU A 133 -41.93 -25.60 10.22
N GLY A 134 -42.09 -24.46 9.53
CA GLY A 134 -42.60 -23.21 10.13
C GLY A 134 -41.67 -22.61 11.18
N ALA A 135 -40.47 -23.19 11.36
CA ALA A 135 -39.43 -22.76 12.28
C ALA A 135 -38.41 -21.86 11.57
N VAL A 136 -37.48 -21.28 12.32
CA VAL A 136 -36.33 -20.57 11.72
C VAL A 136 -35.41 -21.59 11.06
N GLN A 137 -35.07 -21.37 9.79
CA GLN A 137 -34.08 -22.19 9.10
C GLN A 137 -32.73 -22.08 9.82
N GLU A 138 -32.02 -23.21 9.97
CA GLU A 138 -30.74 -23.25 10.66
C GLU A 138 -29.74 -22.25 10.04
N GLY A 139 -29.05 -21.48 10.89
CA GLY A 139 -28.13 -20.42 10.46
C GLY A 139 -28.78 -19.16 9.88
N ALA A 140 -30.11 -19.11 9.77
CA ALA A 140 -30.82 -18.01 9.12
C ALA A 140 -31.41 -16.96 10.06
N LEU A 141 -31.13 -17.05 11.38
CA LEU A 141 -31.33 -15.97 12.35
C LEU A 141 -30.08 -15.10 12.39
N GLN A 142 -30.18 -13.85 11.92
CA GLN A 142 -29.09 -12.89 11.97
C GLN A 142 -29.53 -11.62 12.69
N PHE A 143 -28.77 -11.20 13.70
CA PHE A 143 -28.90 -9.92 14.39
C PHE A 143 -27.95 -8.90 13.79
N ILE A 144 -28.52 -7.82 13.28
CA ILE A 144 -27.79 -6.79 12.55
C ILE A 144 -27.94 -5.49 13.31
N GLU A 145 -26.83 -4.78 13.49
CA GLU A 145 -26.85 -3.45 14.05
C GLU A 145 -27.72 -2.49 13.21
N CYS A 146 -28.65 -1.79 13.87
CA CYS A 146 -29.51 -0.81 13.23
C CYS A 146 -29.69 0.40 14.15
N PRO A 147 -28.73 1.35 14.17
CA PRO A 147 -28.73 2.47 15.11
C PRO A 147 -29.81 3.53 14.84
N PHE A 148 -30.53 3.41 13.72
CA PHE A 148 -31.48 4.38 13.19
C PHE A 148 -32.88 3.77 13.09
N GLU A 149 -33.91 4.61 13.18
CA GLU A 149 -35.28 4.18 12.91
C GLU A 149 -35.46 3.73 11.45
N PHE A 150 -36.36 2.77 11.22
CA PHE A 150 -36.64 2.29 9.86
C PHE A 150 -37.12 3.42 8.96
N GLY A 151 -36.59 3.48 7.74
CA GLY A 151 -36.87 4.52 6.77
C GLY A 151 -36.13 5.84 7.00
N HIS A 152 -35.46 6.02 8.16
CA HIS A 152 -34.68 7.23 8.43
C HIS A 152 -33.58 7.40 7.39
N GLY A 153 -33.50 8.61 6.81
CA GLY A 153 -32.52 8.95 5.78
C GLY A 153 -31.20 9.38 6.41
N VAL A 154 -30.11 8.69 6.07
CA VAL A 154 -28.76 9.02 6.52
C VAL A 154 -27.90 9.42 5.33
N ALA A 155 -27.39 10.65 5.37
CA ALA A 155 -26.56 11.22 4.33
C ALA A 155 -25.09 10.81 4.51
N PHE A 156 -24.47 10.31 3.46
CA PHE A 156 -23.05 9.98 3.37
C PHE A 156 -22.39 10.89 2.33
N ARG A 157 -21.30 11.55 2.72
CA ARG A 157 -20.63 12.57 1.90
C ARG A 157 -19.18 12.17 1.59
N GLY A 158 -18.73 12.49 0.39
CA GLY A 158 -17.35 12.25 -0.05
C GLY A 158 -17.03 12.98 -1.36
N ASP A 159 -15.73 13.25 -1.60
CA ASP A 159 -15.25 13.94 -2.80
C ASP A 159 -14.53 12.96 -3.73
N LEU A 160 -15.09 12.66 -4.90
CA LEU A 160 -14.33 11.93 -5.91
C LEU A 160 -13.19 12.80 -6.42
N ILE A 161 -12.02 12.21 -6.63
CA ILE A 161 -10.89 12.91 -7.22
C ILE A 161 -10.76 12.44 -8.66
N PHE A 162 -10.96 13.37 -9.60
CA PHE A 162 -10.72 13.13 -11.01
C PHE A 162 -9.29 13.53 -11.37
N VAL A 163 -8.57 12.58 -11.99
CA VAL A 163 -7.20 12.73 -12.47
C VAL A 163 -7.18 12.48 -13.97
N PRO A 164 -6.96 13.52 -14.81
CA PRO A 164 -6.85 13.36 -16.25
C PRO A 164 -5.77 12.33 -16.61
N THR A 165 -6.08 11.41 -17.52
CA THR A 165 -5.19 10.30 -17.91
C THR A 165 -4.28 10.64 -19.10
N ASN A 166 -4.60 11.67 -19.88
CA ASN A 166 -3.78 12.14 -21.01
C ASN A 166 -3.88 13.66 -21.16
N ILE A 167 -2.80 14.38 -20.86
CA ILE A 167 -2.61 15.76 -21.34
C ILE A 167 -1.72 15.68 -22.57
N GLY A 168 -2.31 15.37 -23.72
CA GLY A 168 -1.58 15.24 -24.99
C GLY A 168 -2.40 14.59 -26.11
N ASN A 169 -2.92 15.42 -27.04
CA ASN A 169 -3.45 15.11 -28.38
C ASN A 169 -4.52 14.01 -28.59
N LYS A 170 -5.03 13.34 -27.55
CA LYS A 170 -6.29 12.56 -27.66
C LYS A 170 -7.39 13.28 -26.88
N ALA A 171 -8.61 13.28 -27.41
CA ALA A 171 -9.80 13.73 -26.69
C ALA A 171 -9.99 12.86 -25.44
N SER A 172 -9.48 13.33 -24.31
CA SER A 172 -9.70 12.78 -22.97
C SER A 172 -10.95 13.40 -22.37
N LEU A 173 -11.60 12.69 -21.44
CA LEU A 173 -12.75 13.23 -20.72
C LEU A 173 -12.37 14.46 -19.89
N GLY A 174 -13.22 15.48 -19.89
CA GLY A 174 -13.13 16.61 -18.99
C GLY A 174 -13.81 16.33 -17.63
N ALA A 175 -13.67 17.29 -16.69
CA ALA A 175 -14.31 17.22 -15.37
C ALA A 175 -15.81 17.13 -15.49
N GLN A 176 -16.32 17.95 -16.41
CA GLN A 176 -17.74 18.09 -16.66
C GLN A 176 -18.32 16.80 -17.21
N ASP A 177 -17.62 16.16 -18.14
CA ASP A 177 -18.04 14.87 -18.71
C ASP A 177 -18.05 13.78 -17.64
N ALA A 178 -17.00 13.75 -16.80
CA ALA A 178 -16.94 12.83 -15.65
C ALA A 178 -18.10 13.09 -14.68
N GLN A 179 -18.38 14.34 -14.34
CA GLN A 179 -19.48 14.75 -13.46
C GLN A 179 -20.84 14.30 -14.02
N VAL A 180 -21.09 14.55 -15.31
CA VAL A 180 -22.33 14.15 -15.99
C VAL A 180 -22.51 12.64 -15.97
N LEU A 181 -21.46 11.88 -16.32
CA LEU A 181 -21.50 10.43 -16.31
C LEU A 181 -21.78 9.88 -14.89
N ILE A 182 -21.11 10.42 -13.87
CA ILE A 182 -21.34 10.04 -12.48
C ILE A 182 -22.78 10.36 -12.05
N ALA A 183 -23.33 11.51 -12.44
CA ALA A 183 -24.70 11.88 -12.13
C ALA A 183 -25.71 10.92 -12.78
N LEU A 184 -25.52 10.59 -14.05
CA LEU A 184 -26.35 9.61 -14.77
C LEU A 184 -26.27 8.22 -14.13
N ALA A 185 -25.06 7.75 -13.81
CA ALA A 185 -24.86 6.48 -13.14
C ALA A 185 -25.51 6.47 -11.74
N GLY A 186 -25.35 7.55 -10.97
CA GLY A 186 -25.92 7.72 -9.64
C GLY A 186 -27.44 7.61 -9.63
N GLN A 187 -28.13 8.16 -10.64
CA GLN A 187 -29.59 8.03 -10.80
C GLN A 187 -30.07 6.58 -10.97
N ARG A 188 -29.20 5.67 -11.42
CA ARG A 188 -29.52 4.24 -11.59
C ARG A 188 -29.20 3.40 -10.34
N VAL A 189 -28.49 3.95 -9.36
CA VAL A 189 -28.17 3.24 -8.11
C VAL A 189 -29.36 3.30 -7.15
N PHE A 190 -30.15 2.23 -7.10
CA PHE A 190 -31.36 2.16 -6.26
C PHE A 190 -31.10 1.67 -4.82
N ALA A 191 -30.03 0.92 -4.58
CA ALA A 191 -29.66 0.43 -3.26
C ALA A 191 -28.15 0.16 -3.13
N ILE A 192 -27.60 0.39 -1.93
CA ILE A 192 -26.17 0.21 -1.61
C ILE A 192 -26.02 -0.66 -0.35
N GLY A 193 -25.02 -1.55 -0.35
CA GLY A 193 -24.73 -2.47 0.75
C GLY A 193 -25.26 -3.88 0.52
N GLY A 194 -25.29 -4.67 1.60
CA GLY A 194 -25.84 -6.03 1.62
C GLY A 194 -27.36 -6.05 1.75
N MET A 195 -27.96 -7.22 1.51
CA MET A 195 -29.40 -7.48 1.73
C MET A 195 -30.36 -6.61 0.91
N LYS A 196 -29.92 -6.15 -0.27
CA LYS A 196 -30.73 -5.29 -1.17
C LYS A 196 -32.08 -5.92 -1.56
N SER A 197 -32.13 -7.23 -1.74
CA SER A 197 -33.34 -7.97 -2.15
C SER A 197 -34.48 -7.91 -1.14
N VAL A 198 -34.17 -7.78 0.16
CA VAL A 198 -35.15 -7.60 1.23
C VAL A 198 -35.39 -6.12 1.57
N GLY A 199 -34.90 -5.20 0.72
CA GLY A 199 -35.18 -3.77 0.81
C GLY A 199 -34.18 -2.95 1.63
N PHE A 200 -33.02 -3.50 1.99
CA PHE A 200 -32.00 -2.75 2.75
C PHE A 200 -31.23 -1.77 1.85
N GLY A 201 -30.79 -0.66 2.46
CA GLY A 201 -29.86 0.29 1.86
C GLY A 201 -30.42 1.04 0.66
N ARG A 202 -31.75 1.25 0.61
CA ARG A 202 -32.40 1.98 -0.48
C ARG A 202 -31.86 3.41 -0.55
N VAL A 203 -31.44 3.83 -1.74
CA VAL A 203 -30.98 5.18 -2.01
C VAL A 203 -32.20 6.09 -2.14
N ALA A 204 -32.31 7.07 -1.23
CA ALA A 204 -33.35 8.10 -1.28
C ALA A 204 -32.96 9.27 -2.17
N ALA A 205 -31.66 9.62 -2.18
CA ALA A 205 -31.11 10.70 -2.98
C ALA A 205 -29.66 10.40 -3.35
N PHE A 206 -29.25 10.79 -4.56
CA PHE A 206 -27.88 10.76 -5.04
C PHE A 206 -27.59 12.09 -5.72
N GLU A 207 -26.78 12.92 -5.07
CA GLU A 207 -26.49 14.29 -5.50
C GLU A 207 -25.03 14.41 -5.88
N VAL A 208 -24.77 15.02 -7.04
CA VAL A 208 -23.43 15.28 -7.56
C VAL A 208 -23.24 16.79 -7.65
N GLY A 209 -22.31 17.33 -6.85
CA GLY A 209 -21.96 18.74 -6.87
C GLY A 209 -21.02 19.11 -8.02
N ASP A 210 -20.86 20.41 -8.23
CA ASP A 210 -19.98 20.94 -9.27
C ASP A 210 -18.52 20.54 -9.07
N ALA A 211 -17.86 20.18 -10.17
CA ALA A 211 -16.45 19.91 -10.18
C ALA A 211 -15.66 21.16 -9.79
N ARG A 212 -14.78 21.04 -8.79
CA ARG A 212 -13.94 22.13 -8.29
C ARG A 212 -12.48 21.78 -8.44
N SER A 213 -11.63 22.79 -8.59
CA SER A 213 -10.18 22.58 -8.55
C SER A 213 -9.78 21.89 -7.24
N PHE A 214 -9.00 20.83 -7.35
CA PHE A 214 -8.37 20.20 -6.21
C PHE A 214 -7.26 21.12 -5.71
N SER A 215 -7.58 21.94 -4.72
CA SER A 215 -6.56 22.59 -3.91
C SER A 215 -6.56 21.92 -2.54
N CYS A 216 -5.41 21.39 -2.16
CA CYS A 216 -5.18 21.04 -0.77
C CYS A 216 -4.57 22.24 -0.04
N ARG A 217 -4.80 22.34 1.27
CA ARG A 217 -4.34 23.46 2.11
C ARG A 217 -2.84 23.67 1.87
N MET A 218 -2.49 24.79 1.25
CA MET A 218 -1.09 25.19 1.13
C MET A 218 -0.52 25.38 2.53
N ARG A 219 0.48 24.58 2.91
CA ARG A 219 1.39 25.00 3.96
C ARG A 219 2.45 25.84 3.27
N PRO A 220 2.64 27.13 3.60
CA PRO A 220 3.71 27.91 3.02
C PRO A 220 5.05 27.31 3.49
N ARG A 221 5.67 26.51 2.63
CA ARG A 221 7.05 26.06 2.79
C ARG A 221 7.79 26.37 1.50
N VAL A 222 8.97 26.97 1.64
CA VAL A 222 9.88 27.17 0.52
C VAL A 222 10.37 25.78 0.13
N PRO A 223 10.09 25.28 -1.08
CA PRO A 223 10.64 24.02 -1.54
C PRO A 223 12.17 24.14 -1.47
N ALA A 224 12.84 23.17 -0.86
CA ALA A 224 14.28 23.08 -0.98
C ALA A 224 14.60 22.92 -2.47
N LYS A 225 15.11 23.97 -3.13
CA LYS A 225 15.66 23.81 -4.47
C LYS A 225 16.91 22.95 -4.34
N PRO A 226 17.05 21.87 -5.13
CA PRO A 226 18.33 21.20 -5.24
C PRO A 226 19.33 22.26 -5.75
N THR A 227 20.37 22.50 -4.97
CA THR A 227 21.42 23.47 -5.33
C THR A 227 22.61 22.74 -5.94
N GLU A 228 22.68 21.42 -5.79
CA GLU A 228 23.80 20.58 -6.21
C GLU A 228 23.32 19.23 -6.80
N PRO A 229 24.00 18.69 -7.83
CA PRO A 229 23.81 17.31 -8.27
C PRO A 229 24.08 16.32 -7.11
N ASN A 230 23.42 15.16 -7.12
CA ASN A 230 23.52 14.14 -6.06
C ASN A 230 23.04 14.58 -4.66
N GLN A 231 22.32 15.71 -4.58
CA GLN A 231 21.74 16.13 -3.32
C GLN A 231 20.71 15.11 -2.83
N ARG A 232 20.94 14.61 -1.61
CA ARG A 232 20.00 13.76 -0.88
C ARG A 232 19.09 14.63 -0.03
N LEU A 233 17.79 14.39 -0.15
CA LEU A 233 16.75 15.08 0.59
C LEU A 233 16.03 14.08 1.47
N ARG A 234 15.96 14.36 2.77
CA ARG A 234 15.15 13.57 3.69
C ARG A 234 13.70 13.99 3.51
N ILE A 235 12.81 13.04 3.31
CA ILE A 235 11.39 13.31 3.11
C ILE A 235 10.61 12.70 4.26
N LYS A 236 9.77 13.53 4.90
CA LYS A 236 8.75 13.09 5.86
C LYS A 236 7.41 13.03 5.14
N TYR A 237 6.85 11.85 5.05
CA TYR A 237 5.56 11.59 4.41
C TYR A 237 4.44 11.45 5.44
N SER A 238 3.23 11.83 5.03
CA SER A 238 1.98 11.51 5.73
C SER A 238 0.93 11.12 4.69
N VAL A 239 -0.08 10.37 5.13
CA VAL A 239 -1.17 9.90 4.27
C VAL A 239 -2.49 10.32 4.92
N ASP A 240 -3.44 10.85 4.15
CA ASP A 240 -4.67 11.45 4.73
C ASP A 240 -5.72 10.46 5.26
N ARG A 241 -5.64 9.19 4.86
CA ARG A 241 -6.66 8.18 5.16
C ARG A 241 -6.07 6.78 5.12
N PRO A 242 -6.81 5.75 5.59
CA PRO A 242 -6.33 4.38 5.56
C PRO A 242 -5.89 3.95 4.15
N PHE A 243 -4.74 3.29 4.07
CA PHE A 243 -4.13 2.92 2.80
C PHE A 243 -3.70 1.47 2.71
N ILE A 244 -3.63 0.97 1.47
CA ILE A 244 -3.16 -0.38 1.16
C ILE A 244 -2.10 -0.27 0.06
N VAL A 245 -0.88 -0.63 0.42
CA VAL A 245 0.30 -0.74 -0.47
C VAL A 245 1.03 -2.04 -0.17
N ASP A 246 1.75 -2.58 -1.16
CA ASP A 246 2.52 -3.83 -1.06
C ASP A 246 1.81 -4.94 -0.27
N ALA A 247 0.54 -5.16 -0.58
CA ALA A 247 -0.33 -5.99 0.24
C ALA A 247 0.08 -7.47 0.15
N LYS A 248 0.23 -8.11 1.31
CA LYS A 248 0.49 -9.55 1.40
C LYS A 248 -0.83 -10.30 1.55
N ARG A 249 -0.95 -11.42 0.84
CA ARG A 249 -2.09 -12.32 1.01
C ARG A 249 -1.93 -13.06 2.34
N HIS A 250 -2.92 -12.95 3.21
CA HIS A 250 -2.99 -13.63 4.50
C HIS A 250 -4.19 -14.57 4.47
N GLY A 251 -3.95 -15.89 4.43
CA GLY A 251 -5.02 -16.87 4.19
C GLY A 251 -5.63 -16.76 2.78
N GLN A 252 -6.82 -17.32 2.58
CA GLN A 252 -7.42 -17.41 1.24
C GLN A 252 -7.99 -16.08 0.74
N ASN A 253 -8.69 -15.31 1.58
CA ASN A 253 -9.50 -14.15 1.14
C ASN A 253 -9.13 -12.80 1.78
N MET A 254 -8.01 -12.72 2.52
CA MET A 254 -7.58 -11.49 3.18
C MET A 254 -6.27 -10.96 2.61
N HIS A 255 -6.21 -9.66 2.36
CA HIS A 255 -5.00 -8.95 1.96
C HIS A 255 -4.65 -7.90 3.02
N VAL A 256 -3.42 -7.91 3.52
CA VAL A 256 -2.97 -6.97 4.55
C VAL A 256 -1.96 -6.01 3.93
N GLY A 257 -2.23 -4.70 4.00
CA GLY A 257 -1.32 -3.67 3.53
C GLY A 257 -0.02 -3.62 4.34
N SER A 258 1.08 -3.26 3.68
CA SER A 258 2.36 -2.97 4.33
C SER A 258 2.31 -1.61 5.03
N ASP A 259 2.95 -1.53 6.21
CA ASP A 259 3.17 -0.30 6.97
C ASP A 259 4.39 0.49 6.50
N VAL A 260 5.18 -0.06 5.59
CA VAL A 260 6.27 0.64 4.88
C VAL A 260 5.73 1.16 3.55
N LEU A 261 6.00 2.42 3.22
CA LEU A 261 5.63 2.99 1.93
C LEU A 261 6.71 2.64 0.90
N PRO A 262 6.44 1.80 -0.11
CA PRO A 262 7.46 1.41 -1.07
C PRO A 262 7.85 2.59 -1.95
N GLY A 263 9.15 2.78 -2.18
CA GLY A 263 9.68 3.84 -3.04
C GLY A 263 9.08 3.81 -4.45
N GLY A 264 8.94 2.62 -5.04
CA GLY A 264 8.26 2.43 -6.33
C GLY A 264 6.78 2.83 -6.34
N ALA A 265 6.06 2.68 -5.21
CA ALA A 265 4.66 3.11 -5.10
C ALA A 265 4.54 4.64 -5.02
N ILE A 266 5.44 5.27 -4.25
CA ILE A 266 5.57 6.74 -4.19
C ILE A 266 5.91 7.28 -5.59
N LYS A 267 6.93 6.69 -6.24
CA LYS A 267 7.35 7.06 -7.60
C LYS A 267 6.23 6.92 -8.62
N GLY A 268 5.49 5.81 -8.62
CA GLY A 268 4.37 5.61 -9.53
C GLY A 268 3.22 6.61 -9.33
N THR A 269 3.00 7.03 -8.08
CA THR A 269 2.01 8.06 -7.75
C THR A 269 2.45 9.43 -8.28
N LEU A 270 3.73 9.78 -8.10
CA LEU A 270 4.33 11.00 -8.65
C LEU A 270 4.37 11.00 -10.18
N ALA A 271 4.71 9.87 -10.81
CA ALA A 271 4.72 9.75 -12.26
C ALA A 271 3.37 10.13 -12.87
N ARG A 272 2.29 9.60 -12.27
CA ARG A 272 0.92 9.94 -12.68
C ARG A 272 0.61 11.42 -12.47
N ALA A 273 1.07 12.00 -11.36
CA ALA A 273 0.85 13.41 -11.05
C ALA A 273 1.54 14.36 -12.04
N ILE A 274 2.80 14.07 -12.33
CA ILE A 274 3.61 14.86 -13.26
C ILE A 274 3.07 14.73 -14.68
N ALA A 275 2.68 13.52 -15.11
CA ALA A 275 2.03 13.32 -16.41
C ALA A 275 0.69 14.08 -16.50
N ALA A 276 -0.11 14.07 -15.43
CA ALA A 276 -1.34 14.88 -15.33
C ALA A 276 -1.07 16.39 -15.26
N SER A 277 0.18 16.84 -15.14
CA SER A 277 0.57 18.24 -15.28
C SER A 277 1.07 18.61 -16.68
N GLY A 278 1.13 17.63 -17.60
CA GLY A 278 1.65 17.81 -18.95
C GLY A 278 3.17 17.79 -19.05
N ILE A 279 3.87 17.37 -17.99
CA ILE A 279 5.33 17.27 -17.95
C ILE A 279 5.72 15.82 -18.22
N ASP A 280 6.58 15.57 -19.21
CA ASP A 280 7.24 14.28 -19.36
C ASP A 280 8.48 14.23 -18.46
N ALA A 281 8.45 13.33 -17.49
CA ALA A 281 9.52 13.14 -16.51
C ALA A 281 10.01 11.69 -16.48
N THR A 282 9.73 10.91 -17.53
CA THR A 282 9.96 9.46 -17.54
C THR A 282 11.43 9.12 -17.27
N ASP A 283 12.36 9.77 -17.97
CA ASP A 283 13.80 9.53 -17.80
C ASP A 283 14.29 10.02 -16.44
N PHE A 284 13.84 11.20 -16.02
CA PHE A 284 14.20 11.78 -14.73
C PHE A 284 13.76 10.88 -13.57
N LEU A 285 12.51 10.41 -13.56
CA LEU A 285 11.98 9.52 -12.53
C LEU A 285 12.65 8.14 -12.56
N SER A 286 13.07 7.67 -13.75
CA SER A 286 13.79 6.40 -13.88
C SER A 286 15.16 6.46 -13.20
N GLN A 287 15.85 7.60 -13.26
CA GLN A 287 17.16 7.81 -12.63
C GLN A 287 17.09 8.28 -11.17
N MET A 288 15.97 8.89 -10.76
CA MET A 288 15.75 9.35 -9.40
C MET A 288 15.61 8.18 -8.43
N VAL A 289 16.33 8.24 -7.32
CA VAL A 289 16.17 7.28 -6.22
C VAL A 289 15.12 7.79 -5.26
N ILE A 290 14.10 6.97 -5.02
CA ILE A 290 13.13 7.17 -3.94
C ILE A 290 13.22 5.96 -3.03
N SER A 291 13.64 6.18 -1.79
CA SER A 291 13.76 5.09 -0.81
C SER A 291 12.40 4.54 -0.41
N HIS A 292 12.39 3.38 0.23
CA HIS A 292 11.23 3.02 1.06
C HIS A 292 11.12 4.05 2.20
N ALA A 293 9.89 4.41 2.56
CA ALA A 293 9.63 5.27 3.70
C ALA A 293 9.13 4.45 4.88
N HIS A 294 9.87 4.50 5.99
CA HIS A 294 9.65 3.68 7.17
C HIS A 294 8.88 4.46 8.24
N PRO A 295 7.91 3.83 8.94
CA PRO A 295 7.12 4.51 9.95
C PRO A 295 8.02 4.99 11.10
N ASN A 296 7.94 6.27 11.42
CA ASN A 296 8.79 7.02 12.36
C ASN A 296 10.30 6.77 12.18
N GLY A 297 10.75 6.45 10.97
CA GLY A 297 12.16 6.15 10.71
C GLY A 297 12.61 4.78 11.21
N ARG A 298 11.67 3.88 11.52
CA ARG A 298 11.93 2.51 11.98
C ARG A 298 12.96 1.81 11.12
N ARG A 299 14.02 1.33 11.78
CA ARG A 299 15.12 0.59 11.16
C ARG A 299 14.94 -0.91 11.25
N ALA A 300 15.53 -1.62 10.29
CA ALA A 300 15.63 -3.07 10.35
C ALA A 300 16.57 -3.50 11.48
N LEU A 301 16.15 -4.49 12.27
CA LEU A 301 17.00 -5.05 13.31
C LEU A 301 18.01 -6.02 12.68
N PRO A 302 19.31 -5.90 12.98
CA PRO A 302 20.32 -6.83 12.48
C PRO A 302 20.04 -8.29 12.87
N LEU A 303 20.06 -9.19 11.90
CA LEU A 303 19.92 -10.64 12.11
C LEU A 303 21.08 -11.25 12.91
N SER A 304 22.19 -10.52 13.02
CA SER A 304 23.34 -10.88 13.86
C SER A 304 23.10 -10.66 15.36
N LEU A 305 21.95 -10.08 15.75
CA LEU A 305 21.58 -9.90 17.15
C LEU A 305 21.08 -11.20 17.77
N SER A 306 21.40 -11.35 19.05
CA SER A 306 20.93 -12.46 19.88
C SER A 306 20.72 -12.01 21.32
N VAL A 307 19.79 -12.64 22.02
CA VAL A 307 19.50 -12.38 23.44
C VAL A 307 19.74 -13.58 24.31
N GLY A 308 20.53 -13.33 25.35
CA GLY A 308 20.69 -14.21 26.50
C GLY A 308 19.93 -13.67 27.72
N GLU A 309 20.19 -14.27 28.88
CA GLU A 309 19.36 -14.15 30.10
C GLU A 309 19.02 -12.71 30.54
N ASN A 310 19.86 -11.70 30.27
CA ASN A 310 19.57 -10.27 30.46
C ASN A 310 20.46 -9.38 29.56
N SER A 311 20.90 -9.90 28.41
CA SER A 311 21.88 -9.21 27.60
C SER A 311 21.70 -9.45 26.11
N LEU A 312 21.93 -8.39 25.36
CA LEU A 312 21.92 -8.34 23.91
C LEU A 312 23.36 -8.42 23.38
N PHE A 313 23.60 -9.39 22.50
CA PHE A 313 24.90 -9.63 21.87
C PHE A 313 24.82 -9.50 20.36
N CYS A 314 25.98 -9.34 19.72
CA CYS A 314 26.12 -9.34 18.27
C CYS A 314 27.16 -10.38 17.80
N GLY A 315 26.68 -11.39 17.07
CA GLY A 315 27.48 -12.52 16.59
C GLY A 315 28.40 -12.20 15.41
N LEU A 316 28.38 -10.99 14.85
CA LEU A 316 29.19 -10.64 13.68
C LEU A 316 30.71 -10.63 13.99
N THR A 317 31.06 -10.34 15.24
CA THR A 317 32.47 -10.30 15.71
C THR A 317 33.12 -11.67 15.86
N GLY A 318 32.33 -12.76 15.85
CA GLY A 318 32.84 -14.13 16.01
C GLY A 318 33.23 -14.51 17.43
N LYS A 319 32.95 -13.66 18.41
CA LYS A 319 33.06 -14.05 19.82
C LYS A 319 31.96 -15.04 20.13
N GLU A 320 32.34 -16.21 20.61
CA GLU A 320 31.39 -17.17 21.15
C GLU A 320 30.88 -16.67 22.50
N HIS A 321 29.58 -16.73 22.69
CA HIS A 321 28.92 -16.40 23.95
C HIS A 321 28.32 -17.68 24.52
N VAL A 322 28.73 -18.05 25.74
CA VAL A 322 28.20 -19.23 26.44
C VAL A 322 26.77 -18.93 26.91
N GLY A 323 25.88 -19.92 26.85
CA GLY A 323 24.51 -19.84 27.35
C GLY A 323 23.43 -20.07 26.29
N HIS A 324 22.17 -20.00 26.70
CA HIS A 324 21.02 -20.08 25.80
C HIS A 324 20.78 -18.71 25.16
N HIS A 325 20.99 -18.64 23.84
CA HIS A 325 20.76 -17.43 23.05
C HIS A 325 19.59 -17.64 22.11
N LYS A 326 18.68 -16.67 22.06
CA LYS A 326 17.63 -16.56 21.04
C LYS A 326 18.08 -15.58 19.96
N PHE A 327 18.04 -15.98 18.70
CA PHE A 327 18.37 -15.08 17.59
C PHE A 327 17.15 -14.26 17.16
N GLN A 328 17.39 -13.30 16.26
CA GLN A 328 16.38 -12.34 15.86
C GLN A 328 15.01 -12.96 15.47
N PRO A 329 14.94 -14.11 14.78
CA PRO A 329 13.66 -14.73 14.43
C PRO A 329 12.84 -15.27 15.61
N ASP A 330 13.48 -15.53 16.76
CA ASP A 330 12.94 -16.37 17.84
C ASP A 330 12.47 -15.58 19.08
N TRP A 331 12.89 -14.33 19.24
CA TRP A 331 12.66 -13.45 20.41
C TRP A 331 11.59 -12.35 20.18
N LYS A 332 10.49 -12.67 19.48
CA LYS A 332 9.46 -11.68 19.10
C LYS A 332 8.86 -10.92 20.29
N THR A 333 8.85 -11.53 21.47
CA THR A 333 8.33 -10.93 22.71
C THR A 333 9.28 -9.90 23.33
N GLU A 334 10.57 -9.98 22.99
CA GLU A 334 11.64 -9.18 23.56
C GLU A 334 11.94 -7.93 22.72
N GLU A 335 11.42 -7.81 21.48
CA GLU A 335 11.78 -6.75 20.51
C GLU A 335 11.75 -5.33 21.09
N ARG A 336 10.75 -5.02 21.94
CA ARG A 336 10.66 -3.70 22.60
C ARG A 336 11.85 -3.42 23.52
N GLU A 337 12.29 -4.41 24.28
CA GLU A 337 13.45 -4.31 25.19
C GLU A 337 14.74 -4.14 24.38
N VAL A 338 14.87 -4.91 23.30
CA VAL A 338 15.99 -4.79 22.35
C VAL A 338 16.10 -3.38 21.78
N ARG A 339 14.99 -2.84 21.27
CA ARG A 339 14.93 -1.49 20.71
C ARG A 339 15.27 -0.44 21.76
N ASN A 340 14.80 -0.59 23.00
CA ASN A 340 15.15 0.30 24.11
C ASN A 340 16.66 0.24 24.44
N ALA A 341 17.24 -0.96 24.52
CA ALA A 341 18.67 -1.15 24.81
C ALA A 341 19.55 -0.58 23.69
N LEU A 342 19.17 -0.80 22.43
CA LEU A 342 19.82 -0.19 21.27
C LEU A 342 19.66 1.33 21.29
N ALA A 343 18.49 1.86 21.65
CA ALA A 343 18.27 3.30 21.70
C ALA A 343 19.13 4.01 22.75
N GLY A 344 19.27 3.43 23.94
CA GLY A 344 20.14 3.95 24.99
C GLY A 344 21.63 3.95 24.61
N THR A 345 22.01 3.13 23.62
CA THR A 345 23.41 2.90 23.24
C THR A 345 23.78 3.61 21.94
N LEU A 346 23.00 3.40 20.89
CA LEU A 346 23.23 3.81 19.50
C LEU A 346 22.41 5.05 19.11
N GLY A 347 21.50 5.51 19.96
CA GLY A 347 20.72 6.74 19.78
C GLY A 347 19.23 6.51 19.52
N PRO A 348 18.42 7.58 19.59
CA PRO A 348 16.96 7.48 19.68
C PRO A 348 16.28 6.81 18.48
N ASN A 349 16.89 6.87 17.28
CA ASN A 349 16.35 6.28 16.05
C ASN A 349 16.16 4.74 16.12
N TRP A 350 16.74 4.08 17.13
CA TRP A 350 16.56 2.64 17.37
C TRP A 350 15.35 2.31 18.24
N LYS A 351 14.76 3.33 18.90
CA LYS A 351 13.56 3.21 19.73
C LYS A 351 12.28 3.16 18.88
N ASP A 352 12.34 3.69 17.67
CA ASP A 352 11.18 3.94 16.83
C ASP A 352 10.58 2.64 16.30
N ASP A 353 9.52 2.19 16.97
CA ASP A 353 8.60 1.16 16.49
C ASP A 353 7.17 1.57 16.85
N PRO A 354 6.53 2.42 16.02
CA PRO A 354 5.22 2.93 16.34
C PRO A 354 4.19 1.81 16.26
N ARG A 355 3.17 1.90 17.13
CA ARG A 355 2.04 0.97 17.09
C ARG A 355 1.24 1.19 15.80
N ILE A 356 1.35 0.26 14.87
CA ILE A 356 0.57 0.31 13.63
C ILE A 356 -0.86 -0.14 13.91
N GLN A 357 -1.81 0.71 13.52
CA GLN A 357 -3.23 0.36 13.51
C GLN A 357 -3.65 -0.09 12.12
N TYR A 358 -4.53 -1.08 12.08
CA TYR A 358 -5.11 -1.59 10.84
C TYR A 358 -6.62 -1.46 10.90
N SER A 359 -7.24 -1.17 9.75
CA SER A 359 -8.69 -1.20 9.59
C SER A 359 -9.10 -2.14 8.47
N GLY A 360 -9.95 -3.10 8.82
CA GLY A 360 -10.52 -4.08 7.92
C GLY A 360 -11.67 -3.51 7.07
N ARG A 361 -11.73 -3.96 5.83
CA ARG A 361 -12.80 -3.70 4.88
C ARG A 361 -13.17 -5.00 4.20
N THR A 362 -14.45 -5.34 4.21
CA THR A 362 -14.97 -6.50 3.49
C THR A 362 -15.88 -6.04 2.36
N ARG A 363 -15.77 -6.70 1.21
CA ARG A 363 -16.65 -6.45 0.07
C ARG A 363 -17.00 -7.74 -0.63
N THR A 364 -18.13 -7.70 -1.32
CA THR A 364 -18.54 -8.73 -2.29
C THR A 364 -18.42 -8.14 -3.70
N ARG A 365 -18.13 -8.98 -4.69
CA ARG A 365 -18.24 -8.55 -6.10
C ARG A 365 -19.69 -8.20 -6.44
N ILE A 366 -19.90 -7.25 -7.34
CA ILE A 366 -21.22 -6.83 -7.84
C ILE A 366 -21.39 -7.38 -9.26
N VAL A 367 -22.57 -7.93 -9.55
CA VAL A 367 -23.00 -8.38 -10.88
C VAL A 367 -23.65 -7.20 -11.59
N SER A 368 -23.15 -6.83 -12.78
CA SER A 368 -23.60 -5.65 -13.54
C SER A 368 -25.07 -5.73 -13.92
N GLU A 369 -25.54 -6.92 -14.30
CA GLU A 369 -26.88 -7.14 -14.85
C GLU A 369 -27.96 -6.96 -13.79
N THR A 370 -27.65 -7.32 -12.54
CA THR A 370 -28.63 -7.31 -11.43
C THR A 370 -28.36 -6.22 -10.40
N LEU A 371 -27.17 -5.61 -10.42
CA LEU A 371 -26.67 -4.70 -9.39
C LEU A 371 -26.68 -5.32 -7.97
N THR A 372 -26.60 -6.65 -7.89
CA THR A 372 -26.57 -7.44 -6.64
C THR A 372 -25.20 -8.10 -6.41
N SER A 373 -25.02 -8.72 -5.25
CA SER A 373 -23.79 -9.45 -4.90
C SER A 373 -23.60 -10.68 -5.80
N ALA A 374 -22.40 -10.85 -6.35
CA ALA A 374 -22.04 -12.04 -7.11
C ALA A 374 -21.96 -13.26 -6.21
N TYR A 375 -22.71 -14.29 -6.61
CA TYR A 375 -22.73 -15.59 -6.00
C TYR A 375 -22.48 -16.62 -7.10
N GLU A 376 -21.42 -17.41 -6.95
CA GLU A 376 -21.19 -18.58 -7.78
C GLU A 376 -21.66 -19.79 -6.96
N PRO A 377 -22.73 -20.50 -7.38
CA PRO A 377 -23.14 -21.72 -6.72
C PRO A 377 -21.99 -22.73 -6.70
N GLY A 378 -21.84 -23.48 -5.61
CA GLY A 378 -20.91 -24.61 -5.59
C GLY A 378 -21.27 -25.66 -6.64
N ILE A 379 -20.28 -26.46 -7.05
CA ILE A 379 -20.39 -27.48 -8.11
C ILE A 379 -21.56 -28.47 -7.88
N ASP A 380 -22.00 -28.63 -6.63
CA ASP A 380 -23.06 -29.57 -6.22
C ASP A 380 -24.30 -28.91 -5.62
N GLY A 381 -24.54 -27.61 -5.87
CA GLY A 381 -25.64 -26.88 -5.22
C GLY A 381 -25.40 -26.59 -3.72
N ALA A 382 -24.23 -26.94 -3.20
CA ALA A 382 -23.75 -26.47 -1.90
C ALA A 382 -23.64 -24.94 -1.88
N GLU A 383 -23.74 -24.36 -0.67
CA GLU A 383 -23.55 -22.92 -0.46
C GLU A 383 -22.23 -22.47 -1.10
N GLY A 384 -22.35 -21.80 -2.23
CA GLY A 384 -21.24 -21.24 -2.96
C GLY A 384 -20.53 -20.22 -2.09
N SER A 385 -19.20 -20.16 -2.19
CA SER A 385 -18.49 -19.05 -1.56
C SER A 385 -18.88 -17.77 -2.30
N GLY A 386 -19.65 -16.89 -1.65
CA GLY A 386 -19.74 -15.52 -2.11
C GLY A 386 -18.33 -15.00 -2.37
N GLN A 387 -18.10 -14.32 -3.49
CA GLN A 387 -16.78 -13.76 -3.85
C GLN A 387 -16.44 -12.60 -2.90
N LEU A 388 -16.11 -12.97 -1.65
CA LEU A 388 -15.89 -12.11 -0.51
C LEU A 388 -14.40 -11.83 -0.38
N PHE A 389 -14.06 -10.55 -0.42
CA PHE A 389 -12.69 -10.09 -0.33
C PHE A 389 -12.55 -9.21 0.90
N SER A 390 -11.66 -9.59 1.80
CA SER A 390 -11.28 -8.80 2.96
C SER A 390 -9.93 -8.14 2.73
N GLN A 391 -9.80 -6.91 3.20
CA GLN A 391 -8.57 -6.14 3.11
C GLN A 391 -8.32 -5.42 4.43
N MET A 392 -7.08 -5.38 4.89
CA MET A 392 -6.66 -4.60 6.05
C MET A 392 -5.78 -3.45 5.59
N ALA A 393 -6.27 -2.24 5.77
CA ALA A 393 -5.58 -1.00 5.45
C ALA A 393 -4.82 -0.49 6.68
N VAL A 394 -3.63 0.08 6.46
CA VAL A 394 -2.89 0.78 7.51
C VAL A 394 -3.59 2.11 7.80
N VAL A 395 -3.85 2.40 9.08
CA VAL A 395 -4.51 3.63 9.53
C VAL A 395 -3.44 4.67 9.87
N PRO A 396 -3.38 5.80 9.14
CA PRO A 396 -2.52 6.91 9.54
C PRO A 396 -3.04 7.59 10.81
N THR A 397 -2.13 8.01 11.67
CA THR A 397 -2.39 8.77 12.89
C THR A 397 -1.51 10.02 12.91
N GLU A 398 -1.82 11.01 13.77
CA GLU A 398 -1.06 12.27 13.82
C GLU A 398 0.41 12.07 14.26
N ASP A 399 0.68 11.02 15.03
CA ASP A 399 2.00 10.62 15.53
C ASP A 399 2.76 9.65 14.60
N LEU A 400 2.16 9.29 13.46
CA LEU A 400 2.75 8.38 12.48
C LEU A 400 3.18 9.14 11.23
N LEU A 401 4.49 9.35 11.10
CA LEU A 401 5.12 9.92 9.91
C LEU A 401 6.01 8.88 9.26
N TRP A 402 6.07 8.83 7.94
CA TRP A 402 6.97 7.92 7.24
C TRP A 402 8.21 8.65 6.78
N HIS A 403 9.38 8.13 7.12
CA HIS A 403 10.66 8.76 6.81
C HIS A 403 11.34 8.00 5.69
N GLY A 404 11.67 8.70 4.62
CA GLY A 404 12.49 8.20 3.52
C GLY A 404 13.42 9.28 3.01
N PHE A 405 14.02 9.03 1.85
CA PHE A 405 14.83 10.02 1.15
C PHE A 405 14.59 9.98 -0.35
N MET A 406 14.92 11.09 -0.99
CA MET A 406 15.01 11.24 -2.43
C MET A 406 16.42 11.68 -2.79
N SER A 407 16.97 11.16 -3.87
CA SER A 407 18.23 11.66 -4.43
C SER A 407 18.16 11.66 -5.95
N THR A 408 18.69 12.70 -6.57
CA THR A 408 18.73 12.85 -8.02
C THR A 408 20.18 12.88 -8.49
N ARG A 409 20.48 12.24 -9.62
CA ARG A 409 21.82 12.32 -10.24
C ARG A 409 22.02 13.60 -11.03
N SER A 410 20.92 14.17 -11.51
CA SER A 410 20.87 15.43 -12.25
C SER A 410 20.33 16.55 -11.36
N ALA A 411 20.91 17.74 -11.48
CA ALA A 411 20.32 18.97 -10.98
C ALA A 411 19.19 19.49 -11.90
N ASP A 412 19.24 19.12 -13.18
CA ASP A 412 18.21 19.43 -14.16
C ASP A 412 17.07 18.42 -14.08
N GLY A 413 15.84 18.91 -13.92
CA GLY A 413 14.62 18.10 -13.94
C GLY A 413 13.51 18.65 -13.04
N PRO A 414 12.33 18.01 -13.04
CA PRO A 414 11.13 18.50 -12.37
C PRO A 414 11.13 18.25 -10.85
N LEU A 415 12.28 18.29 -10.17
CA LEU A 415 12.33 18.02 -8.73
C LEU A 415 11.54 19.07 -7.94
N SER A 416 11.62 20.34 -8.35
CA SER A 416 10.91 21.42 -7.65
C SER A 416 9.39 21.27 -7.75
N GLU A 417 8.92 20.80 -8.89
CA GLU A 417 7.53 20.47 -9.20
C GLU A 417 7.10 19.26 -8.38
N ILE A 418 7.91 18.21 -8.32
CA ILE A 418 7.67 17.03 -7.47
C ILE A 418 7.52 17.42 -6.00
N LEU A 419 8.44 18.23 -5.47
CA LEU A 419 8.39 18.67 -4.09
C LEU A 419 7.16 19.55 -3.81
N THR A 420 6.79 20.40 -4.77
CA THR A 420 5.57 21.21 -4.71
C THR A 420 4.31 20.34 -4.71
N MET A 421 4.26 19.30 -5.56
CA MET A 421 3.16 18.34 -5.60
C MET A 421 3.04 17.56 -4.29
N LEU A 422 4.16 17.14 -3.70
CA LEU A 422 4.17 16.46 -2.40
C LEU A 422 3.69 17.35 -1.25
N ASP A 423 4.07 18.64 -1.25
CA ASP A 423 3.60 19.59 -0.25
C ASP A 423 2.09 19.83 -0.38
N GLN A 424 1.58 19.90 -1.62
CA GLN A 424 0.15 20.00 -1.92
C GLN A 424 -0.61 18.70 -1.68
N GLY A 425 0.06 17.55 -1.66
CA GLY A 425 -0.58 16.25 -1.57
C GLY A 425 -0.93 15.66 -2.93
N VAL A 426 -0.52 14.42 -3.14
CA VAL A 426 -0.66 13.71 -4.41
C VAL A 426 -1.68 12.58 -4.26
N PRO A 427 -2.83 12.64 -4.97
CA PRO A 427 -3.85 11.61 -4.86
C PRO A 427 -3.46 10.33 -5.61
N GLY A 428 -4.13 9.22 -5.27
CA GLY A 428 -3.98 7.96 -6.00
C GLY A 428 -2.91 7.03 -5.43
N PHE A 429 -2.48 7.28 -4.19
CA PHE A 429 -1.51 6.44 -3.50
C PHE A 429 -2.16 5.12 -3.05
N GLY A 430 -1.54 4.00 -3.47
CA GLY A 430 -2.01 2.66 -3.14
C GLY A 430 -3.37 2.28 -3.74
N LYS A 431 -3.96 1.20 -3.21
CA LYS A 431 -5.24 0.65 -3.70
C LYS A 431 -6.46 1.47 -3.26
N THR A 432 -6.37 2.15 -2.12
CA THR A 432 -7.44 3.02 -1.59
C THR A 432 -7.44 4.40 -2.26
N GLY A 433 -6.41 4.72 -3.04
CA GLY A 433 -6.25 6.01 -3.69
C GLY A 433 -6.08 7.16 -2.69
N ALA A 434 -5.42 6.89 -1.57
CA ALA A 434 -5.13 7.89 -0.55
C ALA A 434 -4.32 9.07 -1.12
N VAL A 435 -4.30 10.18 -0.39
CA VAL A 435 -3.45 11.33 -0.72
C VAL A 435 -2.17 11.25 0.10
N ILE A 436 -1.03 11.18 -0.58
CA ILE A 436 0.29 11.21 0.06
C ILE A 436 0.85 12.63 0.05
N TYR A 437 1.29 13.09 1.22
CA TYR A 437 1.99 14.36 1.39
C TYR A 437 3.45 14.09 1.70
N GLY A 438 4.32 15.04 1.38
CA GLY A 438 5.74 14.95 1.70
C GLY A 438 6.33 16.32 1.98
N SER A 439 7.14 16.41 3.04
CA SER A 439 7.97 17.59 3.28
C SER A 439 9.44 17.22 3.22
N ALA A 440 10.19 17.94 2.39
CA ALA A 440 11.63 17.77 2.24
C ALA A 440 12.41 18.58 3.28
N GLU A 441 13.46 17.97 3.79
CA GLU A 441 14.50 18.58 4.62
C GLU A 441 15.86 18.25 3.98
N LYS A 442 16.83 19.16 4.10
CA LYS A 442 18.19 18.88 3.64
C LYS A 442 18.75 17.71 4.44
N ASP A 443 19.18 16.65 3.77
CA ASP A 443 19.86 15.55 4.44
C ASP A 443 21.33 15.90 4.63
N GLU A 444 21.94 15.44 5.71
CA GLU A 444 23.37 15.62 5.90
C GLU A 444 24.13 14.74 4.90
N PRO A 445 25.22 15.24 4.30
CA PRO A 445 26.05 14.42 3.42
C PRO A 445 26.55 13.20 4.19
N LEU A 446 26.35 12.02 3.61
CA LEU A 446 26.87 10.77 4.16
C LEU A 446 28.39 10.83 4.19
N LYS A 447 28.95 10.79 5.39
CA LYS A 447 30.40 10.69 5.57
C LYS A 447 30.82 9.25 5.32
N VAL A 448 31.47 9.00 4.19
CA VAL A 448 32.06 7.70 3.87
C VAL A 448 33.12 7.39 4.94
N PRO A 449 32.97 6.29 5.70
CA PRO A 449 33.91 5.97 6.76
C PRO A 449 35.27 5.62 6.14
N LYS A 450 36.34 6.19 6.69
CA LYS A 450 37.72 5.79 6.36
C LYS A 450 38.08 4.57 7.20
N CYS A 451 37.69 3.39 6.75
CA CYS A 451 37.93 2.13 7.46
C CYS A 451 38.25 1.00 6.48
N ASP A 452 39.13 0.09 6.89
CA ASP A 452 39.45 -1.12 6.10
C ASP A 452 38.30 -2.14 6.12
N HIS A 453 37.51 -2.14 7.20
CA HIS A 453 36.37 -3.04 7.39
C HIS A 453 35.10 -2.26 7.69
N LEU A 454 33.99 -2.69 7.11
CA LEU A 454 32.67 -2.12 7.26
C LEU A 454 31.65 -3.21 7.57
N HIS A 455 30.64 -2.87 8.36
CA HIS A 455 29.46 -3.70 8.53
C HIS A 455 28.29 -3.02 7.83
N LEU A 456 27.71 -3.68 6.83
CA LEU A 456 26.53 -3.20 6.11
C LEU A 456 25.30 -4.00 6.54
N CYS A 457 24.25 -3.31 6.96
CA CYS A 457 22.94 -3.89 7.25
C CYS A 457 21.95 -3.47 6.16
N LEU A 458 21.20 -4.43 5.60
CA LEU A 458 20.09 -4.12 4.69
C LEU A 458 18.93 -3.50 5.48
N GLU A 459 18.47 -2.31 5.06
CA GLU A 459 17.24 -1.68 5.58
C GLU A 459 16.01 -2.09 4.76
N THR A 460 16.21 -2.45 3.49
CA THR A 460 15.16 -2.92 2.57
C THR A 460 15.59 -4.21 1.87
N GLU A 461 14.62 -4.93 1.30
CA GLU A 461 14.88 -6.13 0.51
C GLU A 461 15.83 -5.86 -0.66
N ALA A 462 16.65 -6.84 -1.04
CA ALA A 462 17.58 -6.72 -2.16
C ALA A 462 17.70 -8.03 -2.95
N CYS A 463 17.70 -7.95 -4.28
CA CYS A 463 17.95 -9.10 -5.16
C CYS A 463 19.44 -9.19 -5.47
N LEU A 464 20.21 -9.84 -4.57
CA LEU A 464 21.68 -9.88 -4.63
C LEU A 464 22.22 -11.04 -5.50
N PHE A 465 21.36 -11.92 -5.97
CA PHE A 465 21.69 -12.94 -6.98
C PHE A 465 20.42 -13.38 -7.73
N SER A 466 20.59 -13.90 -8.95
CA SER A 466 19.45 -14.42 -9.72
C SER A 466 19.03 -15.81 -9.22
N PRO A 467 17.76 -16.20 -9.36
CA PRO A 467 17.30 -17.55 -9.05
C PRO A 467 18.04 -18.64 -9.84
N GLU A 468 18.47 -18.34 -11.07
CA GLU A 468 19.21 -19.26 -11.94
C GLU A 468 20.59 -19.58 -11.35
N ASN A 469 21.28 -18.56 -10.82
CA ASN A 469 22.59 -18.73 -10.19
C ASN A 469 22.50 -19.49 -8.85
N ALA A 470 21.33 -19.52 -8.21
CA ALA A 470 21.12 -20.21 -6.95
C ALA A 470 21.13 -21.75 -7.09
N SER A 471 20.99 -22.28 -8.31
CA SER A 471 21.13 -23.72 -8.54
C SER A 471 22.58 -24.16 -8.39
N ASN A 472 22.84 -25.13 -7.50
CA ASN A 472 24.14 -25.77 -7.28
C ASN A 472 25.28 -24.86 -6.77
N THR A 473 24.97 -23.62 -6.35
CA THR A 473 25.97 -22.70 -5.76
C THR A 473 25.62 -22.41 -4.31
N SER A 474 26.61 -22.46 -3.41
CA SER A 474 26.36 -22.12 -2.00
C SER A 474 26.01 -20.63 -1.86
N VAL A 475 25.15 -20.31 -0.89
CA VAL A 475 24.76 -18.91 -0.59
C VAL A 475 25.98 -18.04 -0.25
N GLN A 476 26.98 -18.61 0.44
CA GLN A 476 28.23 -17.92 0.75
C GLN A 476 28.97 -17.51 -0.52
N GLU A 477 29.07 -18.41 -1.50
CA GLU A 477 29.72 -18.13 -2.78
C GLU A 477 28.96 -17.08 -3.60
N LEU A 478 27.62 -17.12 -3.58
CA LEU A 478 26.78 -16.13 -4.25
C LEU A 478 27.01 -14.72 -3.69
N TYR A 479 26.97 -14.55 -2.37
CA TYR A 479 27.25 -13.25 -1.76
C TYR A 479 28.69 -12.80 -1.98
N ARG A 480 29.66 -13.73 -1.90
CA ARG A 480 31.08 -13.41 -2.13
C ARG A 480 31.27 -12.80 -3.52
N ARG A 481 30.75 -13.44 -4.57
CA ARG A 481 30.81 -12.93 -5.96
C ARG A 481 30.15 -11.56 -6.08
N TYR A 482 28.94 -11.41 -5.54
CA TYR A 482 28.20 -10.16 -5.60
C TYR A 482 29.00 -8.99 -5.00
N PHE A 483 29.57 -9.15 -3.81
CA PHE A 483 30.35 -8.07 -3.18
C PHE A 483 31.68 -7.80 -3.90
N GLU A 484 32.34 -8.83 -4.42
CA GLU A 484 33.59 -8.69 -5.19
C GLU A 484 33.38 -7.83 -6.45
N GLU A 485 32.28 -8.02 -7.17
CA GLU A 485 31.88 -7.18 -8.32
C GLU A 485 31.71 -5.69 -7.92
N HIS A 486 31.33 -5.45 -6.67
CA HIS A 486 31.11 -4.13 -6.10
C HIS A 486 32.33 -3.58 -5.33
N GLY A 487 33.51 -4.18 -5.49
CA GLY A 487 34.75 -3.67 -4.88
C GLY A 487 34.80 -3.84 -3.36
N LEU A 488 34.13 -4.89 -2.85
CA LEU A 488 34.05 -5.23 -1.45
C LEU A 488 34.40 -6.73 -1.29
N HIS A 489 35.13 -7.09 -0.25
CA HIS A 489 35.44 -8.50 0.01
C HIS A 489 34.65 -9.01 1.21
N LEU A 490 33.87 -10.07 1.02
CA LEU A 490 33.01 -10.64 2.05
C LEU A 490 33.80 -11.50 3.05
N GLU A 491 33.76 -11.14 4.32
CA GLU A 491 34.42 -11.88 5.40
C GLU A 491 33.45 -12.76 6.20
N ARG A 492 32.26 -12.23 6.50
CA ARG A 492 31.21 -12.92 7.26
C ARG A 492 29.84 -12.28 6.99
N PHE A 493 28.77 -13.05 7.13
CA PHE A 493 27.41 -12.51 7.05
C PHE A 493 26.42 -13.25 7.95
N TYR A 494 25.30 -12.58 8.23
CA TYR A 494 24.07 -13.15 8.75
C TYR A 494 22.96 -12.68 7.81
N ALA A 495 22.37 -13.58 7.04
CA ALA A 495 21.38 -13.21 6.04
C ALA A 495 20.22 -14.20 6.03
N GLN A 496 19.04 -13.67 5.73
CA GLN A 496 17.84 -14.46 5.49
C GLN A 496 17.38 -14.21 4.05
N GLN A 497 16.92 -15.25 3.38
CA GLN A 497 16.34 -15.15 2.04
C GLN A 497 14.87 -15.53 2.08
N HIS A 498 14.09 -14.93 1.19
CA HIS A 498 12.72 -15.34 0.93
C HIS A 498 12.40 -15.22 -0.55
N ILE A 499 11.30 -15.85 -0.95
CA ILE A 499 10.86 -15.87 -2.33
C ILE A 499 9.78 -14.81 -2.53
N LYS A 500 9.96 -13.93 -3.52
CA LYS A 500 8.99 -12.90 -3.91
C LYS A 500 8.40 -13.22 -5.28
N GLY A 501 7.13 -13.60 -5.29
CA GLY A 501 6.42 -14.07 -6.46
C GLY A 501 4.98 -13.55 -6.57
N GLY A 502 4.09 -14.38 -7.09
CA GLY A 502 2.68 -14.03 -7.31
C GLY A 502 2.50 -13.10 -8.49
N TYR A 503 1.64 -12.08 -8.35
CA TYR A 503 1.36 -11.11 -9.41
C TYR A 503 2.62 -10.42 -9.93
N LEU A 504 3.59 -10.14 -9.04
CA LEU A 504 4.84 -9.49 -9.43
C LEU A 504 5.68 -10.36 -10.37
N ALA A 505 5.78 -11.67 -10.13
CA ALA A 505 6.52 -12.58 -11.03
C ALA A 505 5.75 -12.88 -12.33
N LEU A 506 4.41 -12.84 -12.30
CA LEU A 506 3.58 -12.93 -13.51
C LEU A 506 3.75 -11.69 -14.40
N ARG A 507 3.86 -10.50 -13.79
CA ARG A 507 4.03 -9.23 -14.50
C ARG A 507 5.49 -8.99 -14.93
N TYR A 508 6.43 -9.18 -14.01
CA TYR A 508 7.85 -8.90 -14.17
C TYR A 508 8.62 -10.22 -14.15
N ARG A 509 8.71 -10.83 -15.33
CA ARG A 509 9.23 -12.18 -15.51
C ARG A 509 10.74 -12.22 -15.26
N ALA A 510 11.16 -13.05 -14.32
CA ALA A 510 12.56 -13.41 -14.16
C ALA A 510 13.07 -14.25 -15.34
N ASN A 511 12.18 -15.07 -15.91
CA ASN A 511 12.50 -15.98 -17.00
C ASN A 511 11.36 -15.94 -18.04
N PRO A 512 11.67 -15.79 -19.34
CA PRO A 512 10.65 -15.76 -20.38
C PRO A 512 9.95 -17.10 -20.59
N ASN A 513 10.54 -18.22 -20.16
CA ASN A 513 10.08 -19.59 -20.43
C ASN A 513 9.22 -20.18 -19.31
N GLY A 514 8.99 -19.47 -18.20
CA GLY A 514 8.17 -20.00 -17.11
C GLY A 514 8.07 -19.10 -15.89
N TYR A 515 7.21 -19.51 -14.95
CA TYR A 515 7.10 -18.84 -13.66
C TYR A 515 8.32 -19.17 -12.79
N ILE A 516 9.21 -18.20 -12.64
CA ILE A 516 10.31 -18.26 -11.67
C ILE A 516 10.17 -17.06 -10.74
N PRO A 517 9.97 -17.30 -9.43
CA PRO A 517 9.90 -16.19 -8.48
C PRO A 517 11.30 -15.67 -8.15
N TRP A 518 11.37 -14.45 -7.64
CA TRP A 518 12.62 -13.79 -7.28
C TRP A 518 13.12 -14.26 -5.92
N VAL A 519 14.44 -14.42 -5.77
CA VAL A 519 15.07 -14.67 -4.47
C VAL A 519 15.55 -13.35 -3.90
N MET A 520 14.94 -12.94 -2.79
CA MET A 520 15.21 -11.67 -2.13
C MET A 520 15.99 -11.91 -0.84
N THR A 521 17.02 -11.12 -0.60
CA THR A 521 17.67 -11.03 0.71
C THR A 521 16.85 -10.08 1.59
N SER A 522 16.46 -10.54 2.77
CA SER A 522 15.58 -9.83 3.70
C SER A 522 16.28 -8.65 4.40
N PRO A 523 15.53 -7.60 4.77
CA PRO A 523 16.01 -6.56 5.69
C PRO A 523 16.56 -7.16 6.98
N GLY A 524 17.52 -6.47 7.59
CA GLY A 524 18.24 -6.95 8.78
C GLY A 524 19.43 -7.85 8.44
N SER A 525 19.55 -8.34 7.20
CA SER A 525 20.74 -9.08 6.79
C SER A 525 21.99 -8.20 6.88
N VAL A 526 23.04 -8.73 7.49
CA VAL A 526 24.28 -8.00 7.78
C VAL A 526 25.49 -8.68 7.16
N PHE A 527 26.37 -7.86 6.58
CA PHE A 527 27.58 -8.28 5.90
C PHE A 527 28.79 -7.55 6.49
N ARG A 528 29.81 -8.32 6.91
CA ARG A 528 31.13 -7.80 7.25
C ARG A 528 32.02 -7.86 6.03
N LEU A 529 32.49 -6.68 5.63
CA LEU A 529 33.11 -6.45 4.34
C LEU A 529 34.45 -5.74 4.54
N LYS A 530 35.48 -6.19 3.82
CA LYS A 530 36.71 -5.44 3.64
C LYS A 530 36.57 -4.52 2.43
N VAL A 531 36.90 -3.23 2.61
CA VAL A 531 36.77 -2.21 1.56
C VAL A 531 37.95 -2.32 0.60
N VAL A 532 37.67 -2.54 -0.69
CA VAL A 532 38.68 -2.55 -1.75
C VAL A 532 38.57 -1.28 -2.62
N ASP A 533 37.34 -0.83 -2.87
CA ASP A 533 37.04 0.38 -3.64
C ASP A 533 36.16 1.35 -2.83
N GLY A 534 36.76 2.43 -2.34
CA GLY A 534 36.06 3.45 -1.56
C GLY A 534 35.03 4.26 -2.37
N ALA A 535 35.18 4.36 -3.69
CA ALA A 535 34.24 5.09 -4.54
C ALA A 535 32.96 4.29 -4.77
N LYS A 536 33.08 2.97 -5.00
CA LYS A 536 31.91 2.07 -5.05
C LYS A 536 31.19 2.01 -3.71
N LEU A 537 31.92 2.00 -2.61
CA LEU A 537 31.31 2.10 -1.28
C LEU A 537 30.51 3.40 -1.13
N ALA A 538 31.05 4.54 -1.56
CA ALA A 538 30.35 5.82 -1.50
C ALA A 538 29.03 5.79 -2.29
N ASP A 539 29.01 5.21 -3.49
CA ASP A 539 27.80 5.02 -4.30
C ASP A 539 26.76 4.15 -3.57
N ILE A 540 27.19 3.04 -2.97
CA ILE A 540 26.33 2.13 -2.20
C ILE A 540 25.72 2.83 -0.99
N LEU A 541 26.49 3.60 -0.23
CA LEU A 541 25.98 4.32 0.94
C LEU A 541 24.99 5.41 0.53
N GLN A 542 25.24 6.07 -0.60
CA GLN A 542 24.39 7.15 -1.09
C GLN A 542 23.07 6.65 -1.68
N HIS A 543 23.12 5.58 -2.49
CA HIS A 543 22.01 5.16 -3.35
C HIS A 543 21.47 3.76 -3.07
N GLY A 544 22.16 2.98 -2.23
CA GLY A 544 21.85 1.56 -2.00
C GLY A 544 22.57 0.61 -2.96
N LEU A 545 22.47 -0.67 -2.65
CA LEU A 545 23.01 -1.78 -3.41
C LEU A 545 22.28 -1.95 -4.75
N GLN A 546 23.04 -2.16 -5.81
CA GLN A 546 22.50 -2.49 -7.13
C GLN A 546 21.95 -3.93 -7.14
N PRO A 547 20.96 -4.26 -7.98
CA PRO A 547 20.59 -5.65 -8.18
C PRO A 547 21.76 -6.47 -8.73
N ALA A 548 21.66 -7.79 -8.61
CA ALA A 548 22.65 -8.72 -9.15
C ALA A 548 22.93 -8.46 -10.64
N SER A 549 24.18 -8.69 -11.04
CA SER A 549 24.59 -8.68 -12.45
C SER A 549 23.75 -9.68 -13.26
N GLY A 550 23.36 -9.28 -14.47
CA GLY A 550 22.49 -10.05 -15.35
C GLY A 550 20.98 -9.79 -15.17
N LEU A 551 20.57 -9.03 -14.15
CA LEU A 551 19.20 -8.54 -14.04
C LEU A 551 19.01 -7.25 -14.83
N SER A 552 17.78 -6.99 -15.30
CA SER A 552 17.49 -5.79 -16.06
C SER A 552 17.51 -4.55 -15.17
N ASP A 553 18.03 -3.45 -15.72
CA ASP A 553 17.95 -2.09 -15.18
C ASP A 553 16.64 -1.37 -15.54
N ASP A 554 15.84 -1.94 -16.44
CA ASP A 554 14.53 -1.44 -16.82
C ASP A 554 13.48 -1.85 -15.79
N TRP A 555 12.91 -0.88 -15.09
CA TRP A 555 11.87 -1.09 -14.08
C TRP A 555 10.62 -1.77 -14.63
N ARG A 556 10.40 -1.72 -15.95
CA ARG A 556 9.30 -2.41 -16.64
C ARG A 556 9.53 -3.91 -16.73
N LYS A 557 10.78 -4.36 -16.65
CA LYS A 557 11.20 -5.77 -16.68
C LYS A 557 11.54 -6.27 -15.28
N PHE A 558 12.09 -5.40 -14.43
CA PHE A 558 12.57 -5.76 -13.10
C PHE A 558 12.28 -4.64 -12.08
N PRO A 559 11.32 -4.81 -11.16
CA PRO A 559 10.86 -3.71 -10.31
C PRO A 559 11.76 -3.47 -9.08
N PHE A 560 12.64 -4.41 -8.73
CA PHE A 560 13.43 -4.40 -7.49
C PHE A 560 14.74 -3.62 -7.60
N LEU A 561 14.65 -2.46 -8.26
CA LEU A 561 15.76 -1.54 -8.49
C LEU A 561 15.97 -0.65 -7.27
N ARG A 562 17.22 -0.22 -7.06
CA ARG A 562 17.54 0.73 -5.98
C ARG A 562 16.86 2.08 -6.17
N GLU A 563 16.62 2.47 -7.42
CA GLU A 563 15.90 3.67 -7.79
C GLU A 563 14.45 3.63 -7.26
N ASN A 564 13.90 2.43 -7.04
CA ASN A 564 12.59 2.18 -6.44
C ASN A 564 12.65 1.86 -4.93
N GLY A 565 13.83 2.05 -4.32
CA GLY A 565 14.07 1.94 -2.89
C GLY A 565 14.48 0.56 -2.39
N PHE A 566 14.83 -0.38 -3.28
CA PHE A 566 15.39 -1.67 -2.89
C PHE A 566 16.89 -1.56 -2.62
N GLY A 567 17.47 -2.51 -1.87
CA GLY A 567 18.91 -2.51 -1.59
C GLY A 567 19.41 -1.36 -0.70
N GLN A 568 18.54 -0.62 -0.03
CA GLN A 568 18.95 0.40 0.94
C GLN A 568 19.76 -0.24 2.08
N VAL A 569 20.85 0.42 2.47
CA VAL A 569 21.75 -0.04 3.53
C VAL A 569 21.95 0.99 4.62
N SER A 570 22.41 0.51 5.77
CA SER A 570 22.99 1.31 6.83
C SER A 570 24.31 0.68 7.31
N PHE A 571 25.12 1.49 7.99
CA PHE A 571 26.48 1.10 8.39
C PHE A 571 26.91 1.63 9.76
N ASP A 572 26.03 2.38 10.42
CA ASP A 572 26.23 3.05 11.70
C ASP A 572 25.90 2.17 12.90
N PHE A 573 25.70 0.86 12.69
CA PHE A 573 25.51 -0.08 13.79
C PHE A 573 26.87 -0.41 14.44
N ASP A 574 27.04 -0.02 15.71
CA ASP A 574 28.26 -0.30 16.46
C ASP A 574 28.30 -1.75 16.99
N HIS A 575 28.62 -2.67 16.07
CA HIS A 575 28.75 -4.09 16.37
C HIS A 575 29.77 -4.38 17.49
N VAL A 576 30.82 -3.57 17.62
CA VAL A 576 31.85 -3.76 18.65
C VAL A 576 31.27 -3.48 20.02
N ARG A 577 30.54 -2.37 20.17
CA ARG A 577 29.89 -2.03 21.44
C ARG A 577 28.81 -3.03 21.81
N VAL A 578 27.98 -3.45 20.86
CA VAL A 578 26.92 -4.44 21.10
C VAL A 578 27.50 -5.82 21.44
N SER A 579 28.63 -6.22 20.83
CA SER A 579 29.29 -7.51 21.14
C SER A 579 29.82 -7.63 22.56
N LYS A 580 29.94 -6.52 23.30
CA LYS A 580 30.34 -6.53 24.72
C LYS A 580 29.18 -6.93 25.66
N GLY A 581 27.97 -7.08 25.13
CA GLY A 581 26.75 -7.30 25.91
C GLY A 581 26.12 -5.97 26.32
N LEU A 582 24.96 -5.65 25.75
CA LEU A 582 24.12 -4.57 26.24
C LEU A 582 23.08 -5.12 27.20
N LYS A 583 22.87 -4.43 28.31
CA LYS A 583 21.81 -4.80 29.25
C LYS A 583 20.44 -4.50 28.60
N LEU A 584 19.51 -5.45 28.68
CA LEU A 584 18.11 -5.27 28.30
C LEU A 584 17.31 -4.51 29.36
#